data_AF-A0A7C6AMA1-F1
#
_entry.id   AF-A0A7C6AMA1-F1
#
_cell.length_a   1.000
_cell.length_b   1.000
_cell.length_c   1.000
_cell.angle_alpha   90.00
_cell.angle_beta   90.00
_cell.angle_gamma   90.00
#
_symmetry.space_group_name_H-M   'P 1'
#
loop_
_entity.id
_entity.type
_entity.pdbx_description
1 polymer ?
#
loop_
_entity_poly.entity_id
_entity_poly.type
_entity_poly.pdbx_seq_one_letter_code
_entity_poly.pdbx_strand_id
1 'polypeptide(L)'
;MKATRLYLTRLYLKPRGLARWLLPYSIAILCLFLSILESREVGISSAAAADRRAAIFSLGVELEKLATALAENTFNYFKGRSAVITEKEQAVLFKAEAFVASCRLFLRLTEERSGYFATQYLRTNLFQAFLYLSRSFYDLEAEMREIGVMPYGLADCRRWLDRMDREFASWPAEDNLAYLHQKYVKAADATVYMIERRGPGIYVRHAFKNLESLYRYNYNLKRGKDPWKYLAVVSDEVLRGIPEAEAIELNFEGCLVMELGSGPNRPVYLIEKGKKRPLSSPQVLQRLGGWPKVLEIPAEVIRSYPDGDPVN
;
A
#
# COMPACT_ATOMS: atom_id res chain seq x y z
N MET A 1 25.13 4.10 -17.06
CA MET A 1 24.26 2.92 -16.85
C MET A 1 22.87 3.27 -17.36
N LYS A 2 22.40 2.60 -18.42
CA LYS A 2 21.17 2.97 -19.15
C LYS A 2 19.96 2.25 -18.56
N ALA A 3 18.97 3.01 -18.09
CA ALA A 3 17.67 2.49 -17.70
C ALA A 3 16.90 2.00 -18.94
N THR A 4 16.45 0.75 -18.91
CA THR A 4 15.63 0.14 -19.96
C THR A 4 14.21 0.71 -19.87
N ARG A 5 13.82 1.54 -20.85
CA ARG A 5 12.46 2.07 -21.02
C ARG A 5 11.44 0.94 -21.19
N LEU A 6 10.40 0.94 -20.36
CA LEU A 6 9.17 0.18 -20.57
C LEU A 6 8.43 0.72 -21.80
N TYR A 7 8.63 0.08 -22.95
CA TYR A 7 7.80 0.33 -24.13
C TYR A 7 6.48 -0.42 -23.97
N LEU A 8 5.47 0.26 -23.42
CA LEU A 8 4.07 -0.14 -23.57
C LEU A 8 3.49 0.57 -24.80
N THR A 9 3.66 -0.04 -25.96
CA THR A 9 2.86 0.32 -27.14
C THR A 9 2.54 -0.94 -27.94
N ARG A 10 1.22 -1.18 -28.10
CA ARG A 10 0.58 -2.17 -28.98
C ARG A 10 0.88 -3.64 -28.71
N LEU A 11 -0.06 -4.35 -28.09
CA LEU A 11 -0.64 -5.62 -28.58
C LEU A 11 -1.58 -6.26 -27.55
N TYR A 12 -2.74 -5.65 -27.29
CA TYR A 12 -3.92 -6.39 -26.86
C TYR A 12 -5.13 -5.79 -27.55
N LEU A 13 -5.36 -6.26 -28.78
CA LEU A 13 -6.64 -6.33 -29.50
C LEU A 13 -6.29 -6.79 -30.92
N LYS A 14 -6.45 -8.09 -31.19
CA LYS A 14 -6.40 -8.65 -32.55
C LYS A 14 -7.77 -9.25 -32.86
N PRO A 15 -8.60 -8.64 -33.71
CA PRO A 15 -9.72 -9.32 -34.33
C PRO A 15 -9.22 -10.12 -35.54
N ARG A 16 -9.77 -11.32 -35.73
CA ARG A 16 -9.61 -12.11 -36.97
C ARG A 16 -10.35 -11.39 -38.10
N GLY A 17 -9.70 -11.28 -39.25
CA GLY A 17 -10.19 -10.48 -40.38
C GLY A 17 -11.28 -11.15 -41.21
N LEU A 18 -12.12 -10.31 -41.82
CA LEU A 18 -12.52 -10.39 -43.23
C LEU A 18 -13.11 -9.03 -43.68
N ALA A 19 -12.41 -8.43 -44.65
CA ALA A 19 -12.80 -7.50 -45.71
C ALA A 19 -13.79 -6.32 -45.50
N ARG A 20 -13.29 -5.14 -45.91
CA ARG A 20 -13.93 -3.99 -46.60
C ARG A 20 -15.19 -3.39 -45.96
N TRP A 21 -15.11 -2.13 -45.49
CA TRP A 21 -15.85 -0.94 -45.96
C TRP A 21 -15.41 0.29 -45.14
N LEU A 22 -15.48 1.46 -45.75
CA LEU A 22 -14.96 2.76 -45.28
C LEU A 22 -15.70 3.31 -44.04
N LEU A 23 -14.96 4.10 -43.25
CA LEU A 23 -15.33 4.95 -42.10
C LEU A 23 -16.79 5.44 -42.07
N PRO A 24 -17.46 5.43 -40.89
CA PRO A 24 -17.23 6.48 -39.88
C PRO A 24 -17.33 5.95 -38.44
N TYR A 25 -16.20 5.77 -37.75
CA TYR A 25 -16.18 5.38 -36.31
C TYR A 25 -15.30 6.28 -35.42
N SER A 26 -14.93 7.47 -35.91
CA SER A 26 -14.11 8.42 -35.13
C SER A 26 -14.89 9.25 -34.10
N ILE A 27 -16.22 9.08 -33.98
CA ILE A 27 -17.04 9.77 -32.98
C ILE A 27 -17.42 8.85 -31.80
N ALA A 28 -17.50 7.54 -32.01
CA ALA A 28 -17.93 6.60 -30.97
C ALA A 28 -16.87 6.32 -29.88
N ILE A 29 -15.58 6.46 -30.20
CA ILE A 29 -14.48 6.27 -29.22
C ILE A 29 -14.31 7.51 -28.33
N LEU A 30 -14.70 8.70 -28.81
CA LEU A 30 -14.72 9.90 -27.98
C LEU A 30 -15.89 9.89 -26.98
N CYS A 31 -17.04 9.31 -27.35
CA CYS A 31 -18.17 9.14 -26.43
C CYS A 31 -17.91 8.07 -25.36
N LEU A 32 -17.18 6.99 -25.66
CA LEU A 32 -16.81 5.98 -24.65
C LEU A 32 -15.73 6.46 -23.67
N PHE A 33 -14.93 7.47 -24.04
CA PHE A 33 -14.01 8.11 -23.10
C PHE A 33 -14.68 9.21 -22.25
N LEU A 34 -15.70 9.90 -22.78
CA LEU A 34 -16.49 10.85 -21.98
C LEU A 34 -17.45 10.15 -21.00
N SER A 35 -17.99 8.96 -21.32
CA SER A 35 -18.84 8.19 -20.38
C SER A 35 -18.07 7.45 -19.28
N ILE A 36 -16.74 7.34 -19.37
CA ILE A 36 -15.90 6.80 -18.28
C ILE A 36 -15.38 7.93 -17.36
N LEU A 37 -15.53 9.19 -17.78
CA LEU A 37 -15.33 10.38 -16.94
C LEU A 37 -16.62 10.87 -16.26
N GLU A 38 -17.69 10.10 -16.34
CA GLU A 38 -18.91 10.33 -15.57
C GLU A 38 -18.72 9.67 -14.21
N SER A 39 -18.24 10.50 -13.28
CA SER A 39 -18.20 10.32 -11.83
C SER A 39 -18.81 9.02 -11.33
N ARG A 40 -17.98 7.98 -11.22
CA ARG A 40 -18.28 6.88 -10.30
C ARG A 40 -17.98 7.40 -8.88
N GLU A 41 -18.79 8.35 -8.44
CA GLU A 41 -18.98 8.58 -7.01
C GLU A 41 -19.48 7.26 -6.46
N VAL A 42 -18.55 6.51 -5.87
CA VAL A 42 -18.90 5.46 -4.92
C VAL A 42 -19.55 6.22 -3.76
N GLY A 43 -20.86 6.47 -3.89
CA GLY A 43 -21.68 7.09 -2.86
C GLY A 43 -21.67 6.17 -1.66
N ILE A 44 -20.70 6.40 -0.77
CA ILE A 44 -20.78 5.88 0.59
C ILE A 44 -22.03 6.54 1.16
N SER A 45 -23.05 5.75 1.46
CA SER A 45 -24.26 6.23 2.15
C SER A 45 -23.83 7.12 3.32
N SER A 46 -24.44 8.30 3.45
CA SER A 46 -24.13 9.27 4.52
C SER A 46 -24.18 8.64 5.91
N ALA A 47 -25.02 7.62 6.11
CA ALA A 47 -25.08 6.82 7.32
C ALA A 47 -23.80 5.99 7.56
N ALA A 48 -23.29 5.29 6.54
CA ALA A 48 -22.05 4.52 6.67
C ALA A 48 -20.82 5.41 6.90
N ALA A 49 -20.80 6.62 6.33
CA ALA A 49 -19.76 7.60 6.60
C ALA A 49 -19.85 8.18 8.03
N ALA A 50 -21.06 8.43 8.53
CA ALA A 50 -21.31 8.85 9.92
C ALA A 50 -20.87 7.76 10.91
N ASP A 51 -21.24 6.50 10.68
CA ASP A 51 -20.85 5.37 11.52
C ASP A 51 -19.33 5.23 11.64
N ARG A 52 -18.60 5.40 10.52
CA ARG A 52 -17.14 5.35 10.49
C ARG A 52 -16.50 6.53 11.24
N ARG A 53 -17.04 7.73 11.08
CA ARG A 53 -16.59 8.91 11.83
C ARG A 53 -16.78 8.70 13.34
N ALA A 54 -17.93 8.16 13.75
CA ALA A 54 -18.22 7.85 15.14
C ALA A 54 -17.25 6.81 15.71
N ALA A 55 -16.93 5.77 14.93
CA ALA A 55 -15.92 4.78 15.31
C ALA A 55 -14.55 5.44 15.53
N ILE A 56 -14.06 6.25 14.59
CA ILE A 56 -12.77 6.96 14.71
C ILE A 56 -12.77 7.90 15.90
N PHE A 57 -13.87 8.63 16.14
CA PHE A 57 -14.03 9.49 17.31
C PHE A 57 -13.91 8.69 18.62
N SER A 58 -14.59 7.55 18.72
CA SER A 58 -14.55 6.69 19.90
C SER A 58 -13.13 6.17 20.20
N LEU A 59 -12.38 5.78 19.16
CA LEU A 59 -10.97 5.40 19.29
C LEU A 59 -10.10 6.57 19.74
N GLY A 60 -10.36 7.78 19.22
CA GLY A 60 -9.68 9.01 19.63
C GLY A 60 -9.91 9.36 21.10
N VAL A 61 -11.11 9.09 21.64
CA VAL A 61 -11.43 9.35 23.06
C VAL A 61 -10.60 8.45 23.96
N GLU A 62 -10.50 7.16 23.62
CA GLU A 62 -9.67 6.22 24.39
C GLU A 62 -8.17 6.55 24.28
N LEU A 63 -7.71 6.98 23.10
CA LEU A 63 -6.34 7.44 22.93
C LEU A 63 -6.03 8.69 23.76
N GLU A 64 -6.94 9.67 23.82
CA GLU A 64 -6.74 10.90 24.60
C GLU A 64 -6.63 10.62 26.10
N LYS A 65 -7.47 9.71 26.64
CA LYS A 65 -7.38 9.26 28.03
C LYS A 65 -6.00 8.64 28.33
N LEU A 66 -5.52 7.76 27.44
CA LEU A 66 -4.22 7.12 27.60
C LEU A 66 -3.06 8.11 27.46
N ALA A 67 -3.14 9.04 26.51
CA ALA A 67 -2.15 10.08 26.31
C ALA A 67 -2.05 10.98 27.55
N THR A 68 -3.19 11.37 28.13
CA THR A 68 -3.24 12.19 29.35
C THR A 68 -2.61 11.46 30.53
N ALA A 69 -3.01 10.20 30.76
CA ALA A 69 -2.41 9.39 31.81
C ALA A 69 -0.90 9.17 31.59
N LEU A 70 -0.46 8.99 30.35
CA LEU A 70 0.96 8.86 30.00
C LEU A 70 1.74 10.15 30.34
N ALA A 71 1.21 11.31 29.98
CA ALA A 71 1.84 12.60 30.28
C ALA A 71 1.95 12.83 31.80
N GLU A 72 0.86 12.61 32.54
CA GLU A 72 0.83 12.73 34.00
C GLU A 72 1.82 11.77 34.68
N ASN A 73 1.83 10.50 34.27
CA ASN A 73 2.75 9.50 34.82
C ASN A 73 4.21 9.85 34.51
N THR A 74 4.49 10.38 33.31
CA THR A 74 5.83 10.82 32.91
C THR A 74 6.29 12.02 33.74
N PHE A 75 5.40 12.98 33.98
CA PHE A 75 5.67 14.12 34.86
C PHE A 75 5.98 13.69 36.29
N ASN A 76 5.15 12.81 36.85
CA ASN A 76 5.36 12.28 38.20
C ASN A 76 6.66 11.46 38.31
N TYR A 77 7.02 10.71 37.26
CA TYR A 77 8.25 9.94 37.20
C TYR A 77 9.50 10.83 37.29
N PHE A 78 9.57 11.91 36.50
CA PHE A 78 10.73 12.82 36.55
C PHE A 78 10.76 13.65 37.84
N LYS A 79 9.60 14.12 38.32
CA LYS A 79 9.50 14.85 39.60
C LYS A 79 10.01 14.03 40.79
N GLY A 80 9.79 12.70 40.78
CA GLY A 80 10.19 11.82 41.88
C GLY A 80 11.67 11.44 41.91
N ARG A 81 12.46 11.77 40.88
CA ARG A 81 13.81 11.23 40.69
C ARG A 81 14.93 12.23 41.05
N SER A 82 14.70 13.51 40.85
CA SER A 82 15.67 14.58 41.15
C SER A 82 14.96 15.89 41.51
N ALA A 83 15.65 16.77 42.24
CA ALA A 83 15.16 18.11 42.52
C ALA A 83 15.21 19.05 41.29
N VAL A 84 15.87 18.64 40.21
CA VAL A 84 16.11 19.44 39.00
C VAL A 84 15.86 18.59 37.75
N ILE A 85 14.96 19.06 36.89
CA ILE A 85 14.61 18.43 35.61
C ILE A 85 15.64 18.86 34.55
N THR A 86 16.29 17.89 33.92
CA THR A 86 17.26 18.12 32.84
C THR A 86 16.60 18.63 31.56
N GLU A 87 17.37 19.23 30.65
CA GLU A 87 16.87 19.69 29.35
C GLU A 87 16.20 18.56 28.54
N LYS A 88 16.78 17.35 28.57
CA LYS A 88 16.20 16.19 27.87
C LYS A 88 14.89 15.71 28.50
N GLU A 89 14.80 15.72 29.83
CA GLU A 89 13.54 15.40 30.52
C GLU A 89 12.47 16.47 30.25
N GLN A 90 12.85 17.76 30.17
CA GLN A 90 11.94 18.84 29.76
C GLN A 90 11.42 18.60 28.34
N ALA A 91 12.29 18.22 27.38
CA ALA A 91 11.88 17.91 26.02
C ALA A 91 10.82 16.81 25.97
N VAL A 92 11.00 15.72 26.73
CA VAL A 92 10.00 14.65 26.85
C VAL A 92 8.67 15.16 27.41
N LEU A 93 8.68 16.00 28.44
CA LEU A 93 7.46 16.58 29.01
C LEU A 93 6.72 17.44 27.99
N PHE A 94 7.43 18.30 27.26
CA PHE A 94 6.82 19.12 26.20
C PHE A 94 6.25 18.27 25.07
N LYS A 95 6.94 17.19 24.66
CA LYS A 95 6.39 16.27 23.64
C LYS A 95 5.19 15.49 24.15
N ALA A 96 5.14 15.12 25.42
CA ALA A 96 4.01 14.43 26.02
C ALA A 96 2.75 15.33 26.01
N GLU A 97 2.91 16.58 26.42
CA GLU A 97 1.82 17.58 26.36
C GLU A 97 1.41 17.90 24.92
N ALA A 98 2.36 18.02 23.99
CA ALA A 98 2.06 18.22 22.57
C ALA A 98 1.24 17.07 21.99
N PHE A 99 1.53 15.84 22.41
CA PHE A 99 0.77 14.66 22.00
C PHE A 99 -0.66 14.68 22.57
N VAL A 100 -0.83 14.99 23.85
CA VAL A 100 -2.17 15.17 24.46
C VAL A 100 -2.96 16.27 23.77
N ALA A 101 -2.34 17.43 23.50
CA ALA A 101 -2.98 18.53 22.78
C ALA A 101 -3.39 18.11 21.37
N SER A 102 -2.55 17.32 20.68
CA SER A 102 -2.87 16.76 19.36
C SER A 102 -4.08 15.83 19.41
N CYS A 103 -4.19 14.97 20.43
CA CYS A 103 -5.38 14.13 20.65
C CYS A 103 -6.65 14.98 20.81
N ARG A 104 -6.60 16.03 21.65
CA ARG A 104 -7.74 16.92 21.89
C ARG A 104 -8.16 17.69 20.63
N LEU A 105 -7.20 18.17 19.85
CA LEU A 105 -7.48 18.82 18.57
C LEU A 105 -8.11 17.83 17.59
N PHE A 106 -7.57 16.62 17.48
CA PHE A 106 -8.13 15.56 16.65
C PHE A 106 -9.58 15.23 17.02
N LEU A 107 -9.91 15.18 18.31
CA LEU A 107 -11.28 14.98 18.80
C LEU A 107 -12.23 16.11 18.34
N ARG A 108 -11.80 17.37 18.46
CA ARG A 108 -12.60 18.52 17.97
C ARG A 108 -12.84 18.46 16.47
N LEU A 109 -11.86 18.00 15.70
CA LEU A 109 -11.99 17.85 14.25
C LEU A 109 -12.91 16.67 13.87
N THR A 110 -12.89 15.59 14.65
CA THR A 110 -13.71 14.39 14.43
C THR A 110 -15.14 14.51 14.93
N GLU A 111 -15.46 15.44 15.82
CA GLU A 111 -16.81 15.63 16.37
C GLU A 111 -17.84 15.99 15.28
N GLU A 112 -18.96 15.27 15.20
CA GLU A 112 -19.96 15.42 14.12
C GLU A 112 -20.45 16.85 13.90
N ARG A 113 -20.63 17.59 14.99
CA ARG A 113 -21.16 18.96 15.02
C ARG A 113 -20.15 20.03 14.62
N SER A 114 -18.89 19.66 14.39
CA SER A 114 -17.79 20.61 14.28
C SER A 114 -17.85 21.48 13.01
N GLY A 115 -18.51 21.00 11.95
CA GLY A 115 -18.67 21.75 10.70
C GLY A 115 -17.36 22.12 9.97
N TYR A 116 -16.20 21.66 10.45
CA TYR A 116 -14.88 22.08 9.95
C TYR A 116 -14.57 21.57 8.54
N PHE A 117 -15.16 20.44 8.14
CA PHE A 117 -14.88 19.82 6.85
C PHE A 117 -16.15 19.64 6.03
N ALA A 118 -16.08 20.04 4.76
CA ALA A 118 -17.11 19.69 3.79
C ALA A 118 -17.23 18.17 3.65
N THR A 119 -18.46 17.66 3.54
CA THR A 119 -18.76 16.22 3.50
C THR A 119 -17.92 15.47 2.47
N GLN A 120 -17.70 16.07 1.29
CA GLN A 120 -16.91 15.48 0.20
C GLN A 120 -15.41 15.31 0.51
N TYR A 121 -14.85 16.08 1.45
CA TYR A 121 -13.43 16.03 1.85
C TYR A 121 -13.23 15.54 3.29
N LEU A 122 -14.31 15.21 3.99
CA LEU A 122 -14.31 14.85 5.41
C LEU A 122 -13.27 13.77 5.70
N ARG A 123 -13.29 12.66 4.96
CA ARG A 123 -12.36 11.55 5.15
C ARG A 123 -10.91 11.99 4.97
N THR A 124 -10.59 12.64 3.85
CA THR A 124 -9.22 13.05 3.52
C THR A 124 -8.68 13.98 4.60
N ASN A 125 -9.46 14.96 5.01
CA ASN A 125 -9.06 15.91 6.05
C ASN A 125 -8.91 15.24 7.43
N LEU A 126 -9.80 14.31 7.79
CA LEU A 126 -9.67 13.53 9.02
C LEU A 126 -8.44 12.63 9.02
N PHE A 127 -8.11 12.02 7.87
CA PHE A 127 -6.89 11.24 7.74
C PHE A 127 -5.64 12.12 7.86
N GLN A 128 -5.63 13.31 7.25
CA GLN A 128 -4.54 14.27 7.43
C GLN A 128 -4.39 14.69 8.90
N ALA A 129 -5.49 14.97 9.61
CA ALA A 129 -5.47 15.22 11.04
C ALA A 129 -4.87 14.04 11.84
N PHE A 130 -5.20 12.80 11.44
CA PHE A 130 -4.62 11.59 12.02
C PHE A 130 -3.11 11.47 11.76
N LEU A 131 -2.61 11.90 10.60
CA LEU A 131 -1.17 11.93 10.31
C LEU A 131 -0.43 12.90 11.24
N TYR A 132 -0.99 14.09 11.49
CA TYR A 132 -0.42 15.04 12.47
C TYR A 132 -0.39 14.47 13.89
N LEU A 133 -1.49 13.84 14.32
CA LEU A 133 -1.58 13.14 15.60
C LEU A 133 -0.52 12.04 15.72
N SER A 134 -0.41 11.18 14.71
CA SER A 134 0.56 10.08 14.68
C SER A 134 1.99 10.61 14.73
N ARG A 135 2.29 11.68 13.99
CA ARG A 135 3.61 12.33 14.04
C ARG A 135 3.95 12.83 15.44
N SER A 136 3.01 13.47 16.14
CA SER A 136 3.24 13.92 17.52
C SER A 136 3.54 12.77 18.48
N PHE A 137 2.94 11.59 18.27
CA PHE A 137 3.28 10.39 19.04
C PHE A 137 4.71 9.92 18.77
N TYR A 138 5.14 9.89 17.51
CA TYR A 138 6.50 9.44 17.18
C TYR A 138 7.57 10.42 17.65
N ASP A 139 7.31 11.72 17.62
CA ASP A 139 8.18 12.72 18.24
C ASP A 139 8.36 12.43 19.74
N LEU A 140 7.28 12.17 20.47
CA LEU A 140 7.32 11.78 21.89
C LEU A 140 8.13 10.49 22.10
N GLU A 141 7.84 9.46 21.31
CA GLU A 141 8.51 8.17 21.43
C GLU A 141 10.01 8.27 21.15
N ALA A 142 10.41 9.09 20.18
CA ALA A 142 11.81 9.31 19.83
C ALA A 142 12.57 9.95 21.00
N GLU A 143 12.04 11.02 21.59
CA GLU A 143 12.66 11.69 22.75
C GLU A 143 12.75 10.73 23.97
N MET A 144 11.66 10.02 24.25
CA MET A 144 11.60 9.03 25.33
C MET A 144 12.64 7.92 25.16
N ARG A 145 12.82 7.42 23.92
CA ARG A 145 13.85 6.43 23.59
C ARG A 145 15.26 6.98 23.77
N GLU A 146 15.51 8.23 23.38
CA GLU A 146 16.84 8.84 23.51
C GLU A 146 17.34 8.85 24.96
N ILE A 147 16.43 9.10 25.92
CA ILE A 147 16.76 9.11 27.36
C ILE A 147 16.58 7.75 28.04
N GLY A 148 16.23 6.70 27.29
CA GLY A 148 16.04 5.34 27.82
C GLY A 148 14.78 5.15 28.68
N VAL A 149 13.76 5.99 28.50
CA VAL A 149 12.48 5.90 29.23
C VAL A 149 11.40 5.34 28.30
N MET A 150 10.97 4.11 28.54
CA MET A 150 9.97 3.43 27.68
C MET A 150 8.81 2.87 28.51
N PRO A 151 7.86 3.72 28.97
CA PRO A 151 6.72 3.28 29.76
C PRO A 151 5.77 2.41 28.94
N TYR A 152 5.10 1.47 29.59
CA TYR A 152 4.09 0.60 28.95
C TYR A 152 2.98 1.39 28.23
N GLY A 153 2.63 2.58 28.75
CA GLY A 153 1.63 3.46 28.13
C GLY A 153 1.95 3.89 26.69
N LEU A 154 3.22 3.92 26.28
CA LEU A 154 3.59 4.16 24.86
C LEU A 154 3.09 3.04 23.95
N ALA A 155 3.25 1.79 24.37
CA ALA A 155 2.78 0.64 23.61
C ALA A 155 1.26 0.64 23.49
N ASP A 156 0.56 1.08 24.55
CA ASP A 156 -0.90 1.22 24.54
C ASP A 156 -1.35 2.29 23.54
N CYS A 157 -0.75 3.48 23.60
CA CYS A 157 -1.04 4.55 22.64
C CYS A 157 -0.80 4.10 21.19
N ARG A 158 0.33 3.41 20.93
CA ARG A 158 0.62 2.84 19.61
C ARG A 158 -0.45 1.86 19.15
N ARG A 159 -0.91 0.95 20.02
CA ARG A 159 -1.97 -0.02 19.71
C ARG A 159 -3.28 0.67 19.31
N TRP A 160 -3.62 1.79 19.92
CA TRP A 160 -4.82 2.56 19.58
C TRP A 160 -4.66 3.34 18.27
N LEU A 161 -3.51 3.97 18.05
CA LEU A 161 -3.19 4.58 16.75
C LEU A 161 -3.26 3.54 15.60
N ASP A 162 -2.77 2.32 15.83
CA ASP A 162 -2.87 1.20 14.87
C ASP A 162 -4.33 0.82 14.57
N ARG A 163 -5.21 0.87 15.57
CA ARG A 163 -6.65 0.61 15.38
C ARG A 163 -7.29 1.72 14.55
N MET A 164 -6.95 2.98 14.84
CA MET A 164 -7.44 4.13 14.06
C MET A 164 -7.00 4.05 12.60
N ASP A 165 -5.73 3.73 12.34
CA ASP A 165 -5.19 3.54 10.99
C ASP A 165 -5.96 2.45 10.22
N ARG A 166 -6.28 1.33 10.88
CA ARG A 166 -7.10 0.25 10.28
C ARG A 166 -8.52 0.71 9.95
N GLU A 167 -9.14 1.53 10.79
CA GLU A 167 -10.44 2.12 10.47
C GLU A 167 -10.35 3.00 9.22
N PHE A 168 -9.31 3.83 9.10
CA PHE A 168 -9.08 4.62 7.89
C PHE A 168 -8.82 3.75 6.65
N ALA A 169 -8.12 2.62 6.79
CA ALA A 169 -7.90 1.67 5.70
C ALA A 169 -9.22 1.04 5.20
N SER A 170 -10.17 0.83 6.11
CA SER A 170 -11.48 0.26 5.78
C SER A 170 -12.45 1.25 5.12
N TRP A 171 -12.18 2.55 5.23
CA TRP A 171 -12.96 3.60 4.58
C TRP A 171 -12.36 3.86 3.19
N PRO A 172 -12.97 3.43 2.07
CA PRO A 172 -12.34 3.52 0.75
C PRO A 172 -12.31 4.95 0.21
N ALA A 173 -11.16 5.39 -0.31
CA ALA A 173 -11.00 6.48 -1.27
C ALA A 173 -9.54 6.54 -1.74
N GLU A 174 -9.38 7.01 -2.98
CA GLU A 174 -8.20 6.81 -3.83
C GLU A 174 -6.93 7.46 -3.27
N ASP A 175 -7.04 8.62 -2.62
CA ASP A 175 -5.88 9.41 -2.15
C ASP A 175 -5.44 9.11 -0.70
N ASN A 176 -5.94 8.06 -0.06
CA ASN A 176 -5.55 7.75 1.33
C ASN A 176 -4.55 6.60 1.39
N LEU A 177 -3.40 6.90 1.99
CA LEU A 177 -2.31 5.97 2.20
C LEU A 177 -2.72 4.70 2.97
N ALA A 178 -3.63 4.81 3.94
CA ALA A 178 -4.14 3.66 4.68
C ALA A 178 -4.87 2.66 3.78
N TYR A 179 -5.64 3.16 2.82
CA TYR A 179 -6.34 2.35 1.82
C TYR A 179 -5.39 1.76 0.78
N LEU A 180 -4.28 2.44 0.50
CA LEU A 180 -3.25 1.98 -0.43
C LEU A 180 -2.36 0.90 0.16
N HIS A 181 -2.43 0.64 1.48
CA HIS A 181 -1.62 -0.40 2.10
C HIS A 181 -1.79 -1.75 1.40
N GLN A 182 -0.66 -2.35 1.00
CA GLN A 182 -0.53 -3.56 0.20
C GLN A 182 -1.15 -3.50 -1.20
N LYS A 183 -1.47 -2.32 -1.72
CA LYS A 183 -1.86 -2.13 -3.12
C LYS A 183 -0.66 -1.78 -3.98
N TYR A 184 -0.85 -1.96 -5.29
CA TYR A 184 0.11 -1.49 -6.28
C TYR A 184 -0.32 -0.12 -6.79
N VAL A 185 0.64 0.75 -7.03
CA VAL A 185 0.39 2.08 -7.59
C VAL A 185 1.30 2.28 -8.79
N LYS A 186 0.76 2.75 -9.90
CA LYS A 186 1.53 3.04 -11.11
C LYS A 186 1.81 4.54 -11.20
N ALA A 187 3.09 4.90 -11.35
CA ALA A 187 3.52 6.27 -11.62
C ALA A 187 3.43 6.64 -13.12
N ALA A 188 3.53 7.93 -13.42
CA ALA A 188 3.55 8.44 -14.80
C ALA A 188 4.70 7.88 -15.66
N ASP A 189 5.84 7.53 -15.07
CA ASP A 189 6.98 6.91 -15.74
C ASP A 189 6.81 5.39 -16.00
N ALA A 190 5.62 4.86 -15.70
CA ALA A 190 5.24 3.45 -15.73
C ALA A 190 5.91 2.56 -14.67
N THR A 191 6.65 3.13 -13.70
CA THR A 191 7.14 2.40 -12.53
C THR A 191 5.95 1.98 -11.66
N VAL A 192 5.97 0.75 -11.17
CA VAL A 192 4.96 0.22 -10.25
C VAL A 192 5.56 0.17 -8.85
N TYR A 193 4.81 0.66 -7.88
CA TYR A 193 5.19 0.70 -6.47
C TYR A 193 4.26 -0.18 -5.64
N MET A 194 4.79 -0.79 -4.59
CA MET A 194 4.02 -1.39 -3.49
C MET A 194 4.02 -0.43 -2.29
N ILE A 195 2.85 -0.14 -1.74
CA ILE A 195 2.74 0.73 -0.55
C ILE A 195 2.69 -0.13 0.71
N GLU A 196 3.70 0.00 1.57
CA GLU A 196 3.80 -0.72 2.84
C GLU A 196 3.54 0.24 4.01
N ARG A 197 2.80 -0.23 5.00
CA ARG A 197 2.63 0.47 6.28
C ARG A 197 3.71 0.00 7.24
N ARG A 198 4.53 0.91 7.75
CA ARG A 198 5.59 0.63 8.75
C ARG A 198 5.12 0.87 10.18
N GLY A 199 4.09 1.69 10.36
CA GLY A 199 3.43 1.97 11.62
C GLY A 199 2.23 2.90 11.41
N PRO A 200 1.50 3.26 12.48
CA PRO A 200 0.36 4.16 12.37
C PRO A 200 0.69 5.46 11.63
N GLY A 201 0.06 5.70 10.48
CA GLY A 201 0.31 6.91 9.69
C GLY A 201 1.67 6.96 8.98
N ILE A 202 2.52 5.93 9.08
CA ILE A 202 3.81 5.85 8.39
C ILE A 202 3.73 4.82 7.26
N TYR A 203 3.87 5.32 6.05
CA TYR A 203 3.88 4.51 4.83
C TYR A 203 5.15 4.75 4.04
N VAL A 204 5.58 3.70 3.35
CA VAL A 204 6.70 3.76 2.42
C VAL A 204 6.27 3.13 1.10
N ARG A 205 6.91 3.56 0.01
CA ARG A 205 6.73 2.97 -1.31
C ARG A 205 7.96 2.17 -1.69
N HIS A 206 7.75 0.99 -2.23
CA HIS A 206 8.79 0.10 -2.74
C HIS A 206 8.64 -0.02 -4.26
N ALA A 207 9.62 0.45 -5.02
CA ALA A 207 9.62 0.28 -6.47
C ALA A 207 9.82 -1.20 -6.83
N PHE A 208 9.04 -1.73 -7.76
CA PHE A 208 9.37 -3.02 -8.38
C PHE A 208 10.43 -2.80 -9.45
N LYS A 209 11.53 -3.56 -9.39
CA LYS A 209 12.62 -3.45 -10.38
C LYS A 209 12.12 -3.73 -11.81
N ASN A 210 11.24 -4.70 -11.94
CA ASN A 210 10.73 -5.16 -13.24
C ASN A 210 9.39 -5.89 -13.07
N LEU A 211 8.77 -6.24 -14.21
CA LEU A 211 7.52 -7.00 -14.27
C LEU A 211 7.61 -8.35 -13.56
N GLU A 212 8.78 -9.00 -13.62
CA GLU A 212 9.03 -10.26 -12.95
C GLU A 212 8.84 -10.14 -11.43
N SER A 213 9.47 -9.13 -10.82
CA SER A 213 9.44 -8.90 -9.38
C SER A 213 8.00 -8.69 -8.89
N LEU A 214 7.19 -7.95 -9.67
CA LEU A 214 5.77 -7.73 -9.39
C LEU A 214 4.99 -9.05 -9.37
N TYR A 215 5.13 -9.88 -10.41
CA TYR A 215 4.41 -11.15 -10.50
C TYR A 215 4.85 -12.12 -9.40
N ARG A 216 6.16 -12.21 -9.14
CA ARG A 216 6.70 -13.07 -8.09
C ARG A 216 6.20 -12.66 -6.72
N TYR A 217 6.22 -11.37 -6.41
CA TYR A 217 5.69 -10.81 -5.18
C TYR A 217 4.19 -11.13 -5.02
N ASN A 218 3.40 -10.95 -6.07
CA ASN A 218 1.97 -11.24 -6.07
C ASN A 218 1.67 -12.71 -5.73
N TYR A 219 2.46 -13.64 -6.26
CA TYR A 219 2.36 -15.06 -5.93
C TYR A 219 2.76 -15.36 -4.48
N ASN A 220 3.81 -14.71 -3.96
CA ASN A 220 4.22 -14.87 -2.56
C ASN A 220 3.11 -14.45 -1.58
N LEU A 221 2.30 -13.44 -1.96
CA LEU A 221 1.12 -13.02 -1.22
C LEU A 221 -0.13 -13.88 -1.46
N LYS A 222 -0.02 -14.98 -2.24
CA LYS A 222 -1.15 -15.86 -2.61
C LYS A 222 -2.29 -15.13 -3.32
N ARG A 223 -1.97 -14.06 -4.05
CA ARG A 223 -2.95 -13.23 -4.80
C ARG A 223 -3.26 -13.73 -6.21
N GLY A 224 -2.59 -14.81 -6.63
CA GLY A 224 -2.78 -15.44 -7.92
C GLY A 224 -2.00 -14.77 -9.06
N LYS A 225 -2.48 -14.97 -10.28
CA LYS A 225 -1.75 -14.65 -11.52
C LYS A 225 -1.98 -13.24 -12.07
N ASP A 226 -2.89 -12.48 -11.49
CA ASP A 226 -3.28 -11.16 -11.99
C ASP A 226 -2.97 -10.07 -10.94
N PRO A 227 -1.76 -9.48 -10.96
CA PRO A 227 -1.40 -8.42 -10.04
C PRO A 227 -2.21 -7.14 -10.27
N TRP A 228 -2.73 -6.92 -11.48
CA TRP A 228 -3.41 -5.68 -11.85
C TRP A 228 -4.74 -5.50 -11.13
N LYS A 229 -5.33 -6.57 -10.59
CA LYS A 229 -6.50 -6.50 -9.69
C LYS A 229 -6.26 -5.67 -8.43
N TYR A 230 -5.01 -5.49 -8.03
CA TYR A 230 -4.61 -4.76 -6.84
C TYR A 230 -4.02 -3.38 -7.19
N LEU A 231 -4.11 -2.97 -8.46
CA LEU A 231 -3.66 -1.66 -8.91
C LEU A 231 -4.65 -0.59 -8.43
N ALA A 232 -4.13 0.44 -7.78
CA ALA A 232 -4.80 1.67 -7.47
C ALA A 232 -4.21 2.81 -8.31
N VAL A 233 -5.07 3.74 -8.70
CA VAL A 233 -4.68 4.99 -9.36
C VAL A 233 -4.69 6.07 -8.29
N VAL A 234 -3.61 6.87 -8.25
CA VAL A 234 -3.45 8.00 -7.33
C VAL A 234 -2.76 9.13 -8.07
N SER A 235 -2.85 10.35 -7.55
CA SER A 235 -2.10 11.47 -8.13
C SER A 235 -0.58 11.32 -7.95
N ASP A 236 0.19 11.81 -8.92
CA ASP A 236 1.66 11.84 -8.82
C ASP A 236 2.15 12.69 -7.65
N GLU A 237 1.35 13.63 -7.16
CA GLU A 237 1.65 14.41 -5.96
C GLU A 237 1.62 13.54 -4.70
N VAL A 238 0.54 12.79 -4.49
CA VAL A 238 0.42 11.85 -3.37
C VAL A 238 1.55 10.83 -3.42
N LEU A 239 1.82 10.24 -4.59
CA LEU A 239 2.86 9.22 -4.73
C LEU A 239 4.27 9.76 -4.45
N ARG A 240 4.58 11.00 -4.84
CA ARG A 240 5.88 11.65 -4.54
C ARG A 240 6.03 12.02 -3.07
N GLY A 241 4.92 12.25 -2.36
CA GLY A 241 4.93 12.54 -0.93
C GLY A 241 5.26 11.31 -0.05
N ILE A 242 5.16 10.10 -0.58
CA ILE A 242 5.46 8.87 0.16
C ILE A 242 6.98 8.58 0.12
N PRO A 243 7.66 8.44 1.26
CA PRO A 243 9.07 8.07 1.32
C PRO A 243 9.36 6.77 0.57
N GLU A 244 10.44 6.78 -0.23
CA GLU A 244 10.89 5.60 -0.98
C GLU A 244 11.79 4.71 -0.12
N ALA A 245 11.52 3.41 -0.14
CA ALA A 245 12.28 2.37 0.53
C ALA A 245 12.98 1.47 -0.50
N GLU A 246 13.66 0.42 -0.02
CA GLU A 246 14.39 -0.52 -0.86
C GLU A 246 13.51 -1.11 -1.97
N ALA A 247 14.04 -1.19 -3.19
CA ALA A 247 13.31 -1.76 -4.33
C ALA A 247 13.06 -3.26 -4.13
N ILE A 248 11.92 -3.73 -4.60
CA ILE A 248 11.61 -5.16 -4.61
C ILE A 248 12.26 -5.79 -5.85
N GLU A 249 13.22 -6.66 -5.59
CA GLU A 249 13.93 -7.44 -6.58
C GLU A 249 13.71 -8.93 -6.32
N LEU A 250 12.79 -9.55 -7.06
CA LEU A 250 12.47 -10.96 -6.93
C LEU A 250 12.51 -11.65 -8.29
N ASN A 251 12.80 -12.94 -8.28
CA ASN A 251 12.85 -13.78 -9.47
C ASN A 251 12.09 -15.10 -9.30
N PHE A 252 11.95 -15.84 -10.39
CA PHE A 252 11.31 -17.16 -10.42
C PHE A 252 12.28 -18.33 -10.23
N GLU A 253 13.50 -18.11 -9.72
CA GLU A 253 14.48 -19.18 -9.51
C GLU A 253 13.87 -20.35 -8.70
N GLY A 254 14.06 -21.57 -9.19
CA GLY A 254 13.50 -22.80 -8.63
C GLY A 254 11.99 -22.99 -8.85
N CYS A 255 11.32 -22.13 -9.61
CA CYS A 255 9.89 -22.22 -9.86
C CYS A 255 9.58 -22.85 -11.23
N LEU A 256 8.46 -23.58 -11.27
CA LEU A 256 7.83 -24.00 -12.52
C LEU A 256 6.97 -22.86 -13.04
N VAL A 257 7.20 -22.46 -14.29
CA VAL A 257 6.51 -21.34 -14.93
C VAL A 257 5.93 -21.74 -16.28
N MET A 258 4.84 -21.09 -16.65
CA MET A 258 4.21 -21.22 -17.97
C MET A 258 3.64 -19.88 -18.41
N GLU A 259 3.42 -19.75 -19.72
CA GLU A 259 2.86 -18.52 -20.28
C GLU A 259 1.39 -18.33 -19.86
N LEU A 260 1.05 -17.10 -19.46
CA LEU A 260 -0.33 -16.68 -19.21
C LEU A 260 -1.23 -16.94 -20.43
N GLY A 261 -2.40 -17.52 -20.21
CA GLY A 261 -3.39 -17.73 -21.27
C GLY A 261 -4.32 -18.92 -21.02
N SER A 262 -5.05 -19.30 -22.06
CA SER A 262 -5.98 -20.44 -22.06
C SER A 262 -5.72 -21.42 -23.21
N GLY A 263 -4.65 -21.21 -23.98
CA GLY A 263 -4.31 -22.07 -25.11
C GLY A 263 -3.93 -23.49 -24.67
N PRO A 264 -4.28 -24.52 -25.47
CA PRO A 264 -3.79 -25.89 -25.27
C PRO A 264 -2.28 -25.96 -25.54
N ASN A 265 -1.61 -26.97 -24.98
CA ASN A 265 -0.20 -27.31 -25.24
C ASN A 265 0.82 -26.20 -24.93
N ARG A 266 0.61 -25.44 -23.84
CA ARG A 266 1.61 -24.48 -23.37
C ARG A 266 2.80 -25.21 -22.74
N PRO A 267 4.05 -24.92 -23.16
CA PRO A 267 5.22 -25.52 -22.54
C PRO A 267 5.39 -25.02 -21.10
N VAL A 268 5.83 -25.92 -20.24
CA VAL A 268 6.21 -25.61 -18.85
C VAL A 268 7.73 -25.57 -18.78
N TYR A 269 8.25 -24.56 -18.10
CA TYR A 269 9.67 -24.36 -17.88
C TYR A 269 10.00 -24.41 -16.40
N LEU A 270 11.15 -24.98 -16.07
CA LEU A 270 11.80 -24.79 -14.78
C LEU A 270 12.80 -23.63 -14.91
N ILE A 271 12.69 -22.61 -14.06
CA ILE A 271 13.72 -21.58 -13.96
C ILE A 271 14.82 -22.07 -13.03
N GLU A 272 16.02 -22.22 -13.56
CA GLU A 272 17.17 -22.70 -12.78
C GLU A 272 18.47 -22.08 -13.31
N LYS A 273 19.32 -21.60 -12.39
CA LYS A 273 20.58 -20.90 -12.64
C LYS A 273 20.39 -19.73 -13.62
N GLY A 274 19.27 -19.00 -13.49
CA GLY A 274 18.94 -17.88 -14.37
C GLY A 274 18.63 -18.28 -15.83
N LYS A 275 18.32 -19.55 -16.11
CA LYS A 275 17.87 -20.04 -17.43
C LYS A 275 16.47 -20.62 -17.34
N LYS A 276 15.72 -20.60 -18.44
CA LYS A 276 14.47 -21.35 -18.57
C LYS A 276 14.75 -22.70 -19.22
N ARG A 277 14.41 -23.78 -18.51
CA ARG A 277 14.66 -25.16 -18.95
C ARG A 277 13.32 -25.83 -19.27
N PRO A 278 13.04 -26.21 -20.53
CA PRO A 278 11.77 -26.86 -20.87
C PRO A 278 11.69 -28.25 -20.24
N LEU A 279 10.50 -28.65 -19.79
CA LEU A 279 10.29 -30.03 -19.33
C LEU A 279 10.13 -30.97 -20.52
N SER A 280 10.85 -32.09 -20.53
CA SER A 280 10.79 -33.06 -21.64
C SER A 280 9.55 -33.94 -21.62
N SER A 281 8.93 -34.14 -20.45
CA SER A 281 7.73 -34.97 -20.32
C SER A 281 6.82 -34.58 -19.14
N PRO A 282 5.52 -34.91 -19.20
CA PRO A 282 4.58 -34.70 -18.08
C PRO A 282 4.97 -35.42 -16.79
N GLN A 283 5.72 -36.52 -16.88
CA GLN A 283 6.20 -37.28 -15.72
C GLN A 283 7.18 -36.45 -14.87
N VAL A 284 7.99 -35.61 -15.52
CA VAL A 284 8.90 -34.67 -14.83
C VAL A 284 8.10 -33.66 -14.02
N LEU A 285 7.03 -33.11 -14.60
CA LEU A 285 6.15 -32.18 -13.90
C LEU A 285 5.58 -32.80 -12.62
N GLN A 286 5.14 -34.06 -12.67
CA GLN A 286 4.61 -34.75 -11.49
C GLN A 286 5.66 -34.91 -10.38
N ARG A 287 6.91 -35.23 -10.75
CA ARG A 287 8.02 -35.32 -9.78
C ARG A 287 8.34 -33.97 -9.11
N LEU A 288 8.13 -32.87 -9.83
CA LEU A 288 8.36 -31.50 -9.34
C LEU A 288 7.14 -30.89 -8.62
N GLY A 289 6.14 -31.70 -8.28
CA GLY A 289 4.97 -31.30 -7.48
C GLY A 289 3.70 -31.01 -8.29
N GLY A 290 3.72 -31.28 -9.59
CA GLY A 290 2.54 -31.25 -10.46
C GLY A 290 2.03 -29.85 -10.81
N TRP A 291 0.89 -29.82 -11.49
CA TRP A 291 0.22 -28.59 -11.93
C TRP A 291 -0.02 -27.52 -10.85
N PRO A 292 -0.34 -27.86 -9.59
CA PRO A 292 -0.53 -26.85 -8.54
C PRO A 292 0.71 -26.00 -8.24
N LYS A 293 1.91 -26.44 -8.66
CA LYS A 293 3.17 -25.71 -8.50
C LYS A 293 3.51 -24.81 -9.69
N VAL A 294 2.79 -24.92 -10.80
CA VAL A 294 3.07 -24.15 -12.01
C VAL A 294 2.48 -22.74 -11.88
N LEU A 295 3.33 -21.75 -12.08
CA LEU A 295 2.97 -20.33 -12.03
C LEU A 295 2.76 -19.80 -13.44
N GLU A 296 1.63 -19.15 -13.69
CA GLU A 296 1.34 -18.49 -14.96
C GLU A 296 1.90 -17.07 -14.95
N ILE A 297 2.80 -16.77 -15.89
CA ILE A 297 3.48 -15.46 -15.97
C ILE A 297 3.46 -14.90 -17.41
N PRO A 298 3.68 -13.58 -17.59
CA PRO A 298 3.68 -12.98 -18.92
C PRO A 298 4.77 -13.53 -19.82
N ALA A 299 4.47 -13.64 -21.12
CA ALA A 299 5.43 -14.10 -22.13
C ALA A 299 6.72 -13.25 -22.14
N GLU A 300 6.62 -11.96 -21.83
CA GLU A 300 7.76 -11.05 -21.72
C GLU A 300 8.75 -11.48 -20.64
N VAL A 301 8.25 -11.94 -19.48
CA VAL A 301 9.09 -12.44 -18.38
C VAL A 301 9.73 -13.78 -18.78
N ILE A 302 9.00 -14.68 -19.43
CA ILE A 302 9.58 -15.95 -19.89
C ILE A 302 10.65 -15.70 -20.95
N ARG A 303 10.45 -14.74 -21.84
CA ARG A 303 11.40 -14.41 -22.90
C ARG A 303 12.66 -13.73 -22.40
N SER A 304 12.65 -13.07 -21.25
CA SER A 304 13.88 -12.47 -20.68
C SER A 304 14.87 -13.52 -20.18
N TYR A 305 14.43 -14.75 -19.95
CA TYR A 305 15.31 -15.85 -19.59
C TYR A 305 15.94 -16.50 -20.83
N PRO A 306 17.27 -16.72 -20.83
CA PRO A 306 17.93 -17.53 -21.84
C PRO A 306 17.49 -18.99 -21.76
N ASP A 307 17.48 -19.67 -22.90
CA ASP A 307 17.18 -21.10 -22.96
C ASP A 307 18.28 -21.92 -22.27
N GLY A 308 17.85 -22.92 -21.51
CA GLY A 308 18.72 -23.94 -20.92
C GLY A 308 18.33 -25.34 -21.39
N ASP A 309 19.16 -26.31 -21.03
CA ASP A 309 18.94 -27.70 -21.43
C ASP A 309 17.63 -28.25 -20.85
N PRO A 310 16.91 -29.13 -21.58
CA PRO A 310 15.69 -29.73 -21.07
C PRO A 310 15.88 -30.47 -19.73
N VAL A 311 14.82 -30.53 -18.94
CA VAL A 311 14.76 -31.32 -17.70
C VAL A 311 14.08 -32.65 -18.01
N ASN A 312 14.71 -33.76 -17.61
CA ASN A 312 14.28 -35.14 -17.84
C ASN A 312 13.87 -35.88 -16.57
#